data_AF-A0A094EPY6-F1
#
_entry.id   AF-A0A094EPY6-F1
#
_cell.length_a   1.000
_cell.length_b   1.000
_cell.length_c   1.000
_cell.angle_alpha   90.00
_cell.angle_beta   90.00
_cell.angle_gamma   90.00
#
_symmetry.space_group_name_H-M   'P 1'
#
loop_
_entity.id
_entity.type
_entity.pdbx_description
1 polymer ?
#
loop_
_entity_poly.entity_id
_entity_poly.type
_entity_poly.pdbx_seq_one_letter_code
_entity_poly.pdbx_strand_id
1 'polypeptide(L)'
;MFLVDQTAKSGVSPASQLSSNSSARVIAIVDRDADIEYAAKTIVKARFSFQGTSPYSPDLIIVNEYIKGEFTEACSRYAGKFFPSASKLIVARNNNFIETKRALKDAEDKGKVTTSGTSVFKIVDIHDK
;
A
#
# COMPACT_ATOMS: atom_id res chain seq x y z
N MET A 1 28.19 -22.10 -4.89
CA MET A 1 26.79 -21.87 -5.33
C MET A 1 26.02 -21.41 -4.11
N PHE A 2 25.43 -20.21 -4.15
CA PHE A 2 24.57 -19.73 -3.07
C PHE A 2 23.13 -20.14 -3.36
N LEU A 3 22.45 -20.72 -2.38
CA LEU A 3 21.02 -21.02 -2.48
C LEU A 3 20.23 -19.83 -1.95
N VAL A 4 19.25 -19.36 -2.71
CA VAL A 4 18.36 -18.27 -2.27
C VAL A 4 17.03 -18.88 -1.85
N ASP A 5 16.75 -18.85 -0.55
CA ASP A 5 15.45 -19.23 0.02
C ASP A 5 14.57 -17.98 0.12
N GLN A 6 13.64 -17.81 -0.82
CA GLN A 6 12.70 -16.67 -0.83
C GLN A 6 11.49 -16.87 0.10
N THR A 7 11.43 -17.97 0.85
CA THR A 7 10.32 -18.25 1.76
C THR A 7 10.70 -18.02 3.22
N ALA A 8 11.99 -18.11 3.55
CA ALA A 8 12.55 -18.03 4.91
C ALA A 8 11.78 -18.89 5.95
N LYS A 9 11.15 -19.99 5.51
CA LYS A 9 10.42 -20.91 6.39
C LYS A 9 11.36 -21.79 7.20
N SER A 10 12.61 -21.90 6.77
CA SER A 10 13.65 -22.69 7.42
C SER A 10 14.36 -21.85 8.50
N GLY A 11 14.22 -22.25 9.77
CA GLY A 11 14.82 -21.53 10.91
C GLY A 11 16.35 -21.64 11.02
N VAL A 12 16.98 -22.48 10.21
CA VAL A 12 18.44 -22.66 10.15
C VAL A 12 18.89 -22.37 8.73
N SER A 13 19.55 -21.22 8.53
CA SER A 13 20.19 -20.88 7.26
C SER A 13 21.63 -21.41 7.29
N PRO A 14 22.00 -22.43 6.50
CA PRO A 14 23.40 -22.83 6.35
C PRO A 14 24.23 -21.67 5.79
N ALA A 15 25.55 -21.67 6.03
CA ALA A 15 26.45 -20.55 5.68
C ALA A 15 26.47 -20.19 4.18
N SER A 16 25.94 -21.04 3.31
CA SER A 16 25.81 -20.82 1.86
C SER A 16 24.38 -20.47 1.40
N GLN A 17 23.49 -20.08 2.32
CA GLN A 17 22.08 -19.75 2.02
C GLN A 17 21.77 -18.29 2.34
N LEU A 18 21.17 -17.60 1.37
CA LEU A 18 20.57 -16.29 1.55
C LEU A 18 19.06 -16.48 1.75
N SER A 19 18.54 -16.12 2.93
CA SER A 19 17.12 -16.22 3.25
C SER A 19 16.42 -14.85 3.14
N SER A 20 15.25 -14.84 2.52
CA SER A 20 14.38 -13.67 2.38
C SER A 20 12.97 -14.04 2.80
N ASN A 21 12.37 -13.25 3.69
CA ASN A 21 11.01 -13.47 4.14
C ASN A 21 10.03 -12.76 3.20
N SER A 22 9.34 -13.52 2.34
CA SER A 22 8.33 -12.99 1.41
C SER A 22 7.08 -12.40 2.09
N SER A 23 6.91 -12.64 3.39
CA SER A 23 5.80 -12.10 4.20
C SER A 23 6.21 -10.88 5.02
N ALA A 24 7.45 -10.40 4.87
CA ALA A 24 7.88 -9.17 5.51
C ALA A 24 7.09 -7.97 4.94
N ARG A 25 6.81 -6.97 5.79
CA ARG A 25 6.17 -5.73 5.34
C ARG A 25 7.09 -4.91 4.47
N VAL A 26 6.52 -4.23 3.49
CA VAL A 26 7.26 -3.43 2.52
C VAL A 26 6.87 -1.98 2.69
N ILE A 27 7.86 -1.14 2.99
CA ILE A 27 7.66 0.27 3.28
C ILE A 27 8.24 1.10 2.13
N ALA A 28 7.46 2.03 1.60
CA ALA A 28 7.95 3.08 0.72
C ALA A 28 8.11 4.39 1.52
N ILE A 29 9.21 5.09 1.31
CA ILE A 29 9.46 6.40 1.92
C ILE A 29 9.60 7.42 0.78
N VAL A 30 8.83 8.49 0.85
CA VAL A 30 8.82 9.58 -0.14
C VAL A 30 9.32 10.84 0.55
N ASP A 31 10.54 11.24 0.21
CA ASP A 31 11.18 12.44 0.76
C ASP A 31 10.71 13.72 0.05
N ARG A 32 11.00 14.89 0.63
CA ARG A 32 10.59 16.21 0.16
C ARG A 32 10.98 16.50 -1.28
N ASP A 33 12.17 16.08 -1.70
CA ASP A 33 12.72 16.37 -3.03
C ASP A 33 12.44 15.25 -4.05
N ALA A 34 11.51 14.33 -3.73
CA ALA A 34 11.13 13.27 -4.64
C ALA A 34 10.39 13.80 -5.87
N ASP A 35 10.60 13.17 -7.03
CA ASP A 35 9.72 13.33 -8.18
C ASP A 35 8.35 12.72 -7.84
N ILE A 36 7.39 13.59 -7.51
CA ILE A 36 6.06 13.23 -7.04
C ILE A 36 5.30 12.39 -8.07
N GLU A 37 5.38 12.75 -9.35
CA GLU A 37 4.68 12.06 -10.44
C GLU A 37 5.25 10.65 -10.65
N TYR A 38 6.58 10.55 -10.68
CA TYR A 38 7.25 9.27 -10.82
C TYR A 38 7.03 8.36 -9.60
N ALA A 39 7.11 8.91 -8.39
CA ALA A 39 6.90 8.19 -7.14
C ALA A 39 5.46 7.66 -7.06
N ALA A 40 4.46 8.52 -7.28
CA ALA A 40 3.05 8.14 -7.25
C ALA A 40 2.75 7.05 -8.28
N LYS A 41 3.19 7.21 -9.53
CA LYS A 41 3.00 6.21 -10.59
C LYS A 41 3.62 4.86 -10.22
N THR A 42 4.84 4.87 -9.69
CA THR A 42 5.58 3.65 -9.35
C THR A 42 4.93 2.91 -8.17
N ILE A 43 4.58 3.63 -7.12
CA ILE A 43 3.97 3.07 -5.90
C ILE A 43 2.56 2.53 -6.20
N VAL A 44 1.73 3.31 -6.90
CA VAL A 44 0.39 2.87 -7.34
C VAL A 44 0.50 1.63 -8.21
N LYS A 45 1.40 1.62 -9.19
CA LYS A 45 1.65 0.45 -10.02
C LYS A 45 2.07 -0.75 -9.16
N ALA A 46 3.02 -0.58 -8.25
CA ALA A 46 3.51 -1.68 -7.41
C ALA A 46 2.41 -2.24 -6.50
N ARG A 47 1.54 -1.39 -5.94
CA ARG A 47 0.43 -1.81 -5.07
C ARG A 47 -0.69 -2.50 -5.83
N PHE A 48 -1.09 -2.00 -7.00
CA PHE A 48 -2.23 -2.52 -7.73
C PHE A 48 -1.86 -3.60 -8.76
N SER A 49 -0.60 -3.70 -9.16
CA SER A 49 -0.12 -4.84 -9.94
C SER A 49 -0.27 -6.12 -9.14
N PHE A 50 -0.62 -7.21 -9.82
CA PHE A 50 -0.86 -8.53 -9.19
C PHE A 50 -1.80 -8.46 -7.97
N GLN A 51 -2.74 -7.49 -7.96
CA GLN A 51 -3.68 -7.28 -6.85
C GLN A 51 -3.02 -7.07 -5.48
N GLY A 52 -1.79 -6.54 -5.44
CA GLY A 52 -1.04 -6.32 -4.19
C GLY A 52 -0.59 -7.61 -3.51
N THR A 53 -0.56 -8.73 -4.23
CA THR A 53 -0.04 -10.02 -3.71
C THR A 53 1.47 -10.17 -3.87
N SER A 54 2.12 -9.20 -4.49
CA SER A 54 3.57 -9.21 -4.63
C SER A 54 4.24 -9.04 -3.27
N PRO A 55 5.24 -9.89 -2.92
CA PRO A 55 6.07 -9.73 -1.72
C PRO A 55 6.80 -8.39 -1.63
N TYR A 56 6.91 -7.66 -2.75
CA TYR A 56 7.57 -6.35 -2.84
C TYR A 56 6.57 -5.21 -3.07
N SER A 57 5.27 -5.49 -3.01
CA SER A 57 4.27 -4.42 -3.09
C SER A 57 4.25 -3.65 -1.77
N PRO A 58 4.51 -2.34 -1.77
CA PRO A 58 4.47 -1.56 -0.55
C PRO A 58 3.08 -1.64 0.09
N ASP A 59 3.02 -1.84 1.40
CA ASP A 59 1.79 -1.84 2.19
C ASP A 59 1.71 -0.67 3.18
N LEU A 60 2.85 -0.01 3.42
CA LEU A 60 2.95 1.25 4.14
C LEU A 60 3.74 2.25 3.31
N ILE A 61 3.23 3.48 3.20
CA ILE A 61 3.89 4.57 2.49
C ILE A 61 4.02 5.72 3.48
N ILE A 62 5.25 6.16 3.73
CA ILE A 62 5.57 7.30 4.58
C ILE A 62 5.92 8.45 3.65
N VAL A 63 5.22 9.57 3.79
CA VAL A 63 5.36 10.72 2.90
C VAL A 63 5.73 11.93 3.72
N ASN A 64 6.71 12.68 3.23
CA ASN A 64 7.07 13.97 3.80
C ASN A 64 5.88 14.95 3.75
N GLU A 65 5.61 15.66 4.84
CA GLU A 65 4.45 16.55 5.01
C GLU A 65 4.36 17.64 3.93
N TYR A 66 5.50 18.19 3.46
CA TYR A 66 5.54 19.29 2.50
C TYR A 66 5.00 18.90 1.12
N ILE A 67 5.07 17.61 0.76
CA ILE A 67 4.62 17.09 -0.53
C ILE A 67 3.38 16.19 -0.41
N LYS A 68 2.87 15.99 0.81
CA LYS A 68 1.77 15.06 1.11
C LYS A 68 0.53 15.33 0.25
N GLY A 69 0.14 16.59 0.10
CA GLY A 69 -1.04 16.98 -0.68
C GLY A 69 -0.89 16.62 -2.15
N GLU A 70 0.18 17.12 -2.78
CA GLU A 70 0.48 16.86 -4.20
C GLU A 70 0.65 15.37 -4.50
N PHE A 71 1.35 14.64 -3.61
CA PHE A 71 1.53 13.20 -3.73
C PHE A 71 0.22 12.43 -3.62
N THR A 72 -0.67 12.82 -2.71
CA THR A 72 -1.99 12.19 -2.55
C THR A 72 -2.86 12.41 -3.77
N GLU A 73 -2.81 13.61 -4.36
CA GLU A 73 -3.52 13.93 -5.59
C GLU A 73 -2.96 13.12 -6.77
N ALA A 74 -1.64 13.08 -6.94
CA ALA A 74 -0.97 12.29 -7.97
C ALA A 74 -1.35 10.81 -7.87
N CYS A 75 -1.30 10.24 -6.65
CA CYS A 75 -1.73 8.86 -6.38
C CYS A 75 -3.19 8.64 -6.82
N SER A 76 -4.10 9.56 -6.50
CA SER A 76 -5.51 9.48 -6.89
C SER A 76 -5.68 9.47 -8.41
N ARG A 77 -4.97 10.34 -9.13
CA ARG A 77 -4.99 10.41 -10.60
C ARG A 77 -4.48 9.11 -11.23
N TYR A 78 -3.39 8.55 -10.72
CA TYR A 78 -2.84 7.30 -11.25
C TYR A 78 -3.69 6.08 -10.88
N ALA A 79 -4.21 6.02 -9.66
CA ALA A 79 -5.09 4.93 -9.22
C ALA A 79 -6.29 4.79 -10.15
N GLY A 80 -6.94 5.90 -10.50
CA GLY A 80 -8.06 5.91 -11.47
C GLY A 80 -7.72 5.25 -12.83
N LYS A 81 -6.47 5.35 -13.30
CA LYS A 81 -6.01 4.75 -14.56
C LYS A 81 -5.76 3.25 -14.48
N PHE A 82 -5.43 2.73 -13.29
CA PHE A 82 -5.23 1.29 -13.06
C PHE A 82 -6.54 0.52 -12.87
N PHE A 83 -7.67 1.23 -12.76
CA PHE A 83 -9.01 0.65 -12.67
C PHE A 83 -9.89 0.86 -13.91
N PRO A 84 -9.51 0.44 -15.13
CA PRO A 84 -10.49 0.25 -16.17
C PRO A 84 -11.24 -1.06 -15.86
N SER A 85 -12.43 -0.94 -15.27
CA SER A 85 -13.41 -2.02 -15.14
C SER A 85 -13.06 -3.22 -14.24
N ALA A 86 -12.47 -3.01 -13.06
CA ALA A 86 -12.45 -4.02 -11.99
C ALA A 86 -13.78 -4.09 -11.19
N SER A 87 -14.88 -3.67 -11.78
CA SER A 87 -16.17 -3.42 -11.11
C SER A 87 -16.99 -4.68 -10.78
N LYS A 88 -16.45 -5.91 -10.95
CA LYS A 88 -17.22 -7.14 -10.69
C LYS A 88 -16.58 -8.15 -9.74
N LEU A 89 -15.33 -7.99 -9.29
CA LEU A 89 -14.65 -9.03 -8.50
C LEU A 89 -13.99 -8.57 -7.19
N ILE A 90 -13.82 -7.27 -6.92
CA ILE A 90 -13.31 -6.76 -5.62
C ILE A 90 -14.44 -6.72 -4.56
N VAL A 91 -15.32 -7.72 -4.60
CA VAL A 91 -16.25 -8.07 -3.51
C VAL A 91 -15.94 -9.52 -3.09
N ALA A 92 -14.65 -9.89 -3.07
CA ALA A 92 -14.21 -11.03 -2.30
C ALA A 92 -14.30 -10.64 -0.81
N ARG A 93 -15.47 -10.92 -0.24
CA ARG A 93 -15.85 -10.76 1.16
C ARG A 93 -14.75 -11.31 2.09
N ASN A 94 -14.03 -10.42 2.77
CA ASN A 94 -13.25 -10.74 3.95
C ASN A 94 -13.84 -9.97 5.13
N ASN A 95 -14.06 -10.63 6.27
CA ASN A 95 -14.59 -10.00 7.50
C ASN A 95 -13.76 -8.77 7.90
N ASN A 96 -12.45 -8.81 7.66
CA ASN A 96 -11.51 -7.74 7.90
C ASN A 96 -11.84 -6.46 7.11
N PHE A 97 -12.43 -6.56 5.91
CA PHE A 97 -12.83 -5.37 5.12
C PHE A 97 -14.02 -4.65 5.75
N ILE A 98 -15.00 -5.40 6.26
CA ILE A 98 -16.16 -4.84 6.95
C ILE A 98 -15.73 -4.18 8.26
N GLU A 99 -14.83 -4.84 9.00
CA GLU A 99 -14.26 -4.30 10.23
C GLU A 99 -13.44 -3.03 9.97
N THR A 100 -12.56 -3.03 8.97
CA THR A 100 -11.78 -1.85 8.58
C THR A 100 -12.70 -0.71 8.15
N LYS A 101 -13.76 -0.99 7.37
CA LYS A 101 -14.74 0.03 6.96
C LYS A 101 -15.47 0.64 8.14
N ARG A 102 -15.82 -0.16 9.15
CA ARG A 102 -16.42 0.33 10.41
C ARG A 102 -15.43 1.18 11.19
N ALA A 103 -14.21 0.69 11.40
CA ALA A 103 -13.16 1.43 12.11
C ALA A 103 -12.85 2.79 11.46
N LEU A 104 -12.84 2.85 10.12
CA LEU A 104 -12.65 4.09 9.38
C LEU A 104 -13.81 5.08 9.58
N LYS A 105 -15.06 4.60 9.55
CA LYS A 105 -16.23 5.46 9.86
C LYS A 105 -16.16 6.00 11.29
N ASP A 106 -15.89 5.12 12.26
CA ASP A 106 -15.81 5.51 13.67
C ASP A 106 -14.67 6.53 13.91
N ALA A 107 -13.58 6.46 13.13
CA ALA A 107 -12.48 7.40 13.20
C ALA A 107 -12.80 8.74 12.51
N GLU A 108 -13.55 8.72 11.41
CA GLU A 108 -14.04 9.88 10.68
C GLU A 108 -15.06 10.67 11.53
N ASP A 109 -16.00 9.97 12.17
CA ASP A 109 -16.97 10.56 13.11
C ASP A 109 -16.28 11.21 14.32
N LYS A 110 -15.10 10.69 14.72
CA LYS A 110 -14.27 11.25 15.79
C LYS A 110 -13.34 12.39 15.31
N GLY A 111 -13.39 12.77 14.04
CA GLY A 111 -12.54 13.78 13.42
C GLY A 111 -11.04 13.42 13.37
N LYS A 112 -10.69 12.15 13.62
CA LYS A 112 -9.30 11.67 13.66
C LYS A 112 -8.74 11.38 12.28
N VAL A 113 -9.60 11.13 11.30
CA VAL A 113 -9.22 10.85 9.93
C VAL A 113 -10.17 11.53 8.96
N THR A 114 -9.68 11.85 7.77
CA THR A 114 -10.52 12.17 6.61
C THR A 114 -10.36 11.08 5.56
N THR A 115 -11.48 10.54 5.06
CA THR A 115 -11.42 9.54 3.99
C THR A 115 -11.82 10.12 2.64
N SER A 116 -11.00 9.86 1.62
CA SER A 116 -11.20 10.29 0.24
C SER A 116 -11.04 9.10 -0.72
N GLY A 117 -11.59 9.17 -1.93
CA GLY A 117 -11.46 8.12 -2.95
C GLY A 117 -12.78 7.51 -3.40
N THR A 118 -12.72 6.30 -3.95
CA THR A 118 -13.84 5.63 -4.62
C THR A 118 -14.28 4.36 -3.89
N SER A 119 -15.29 3.66 -4.43
CA SER A 119 -15.65 2.31 -3.96
C SER A 119 -14.51 1.30 -4.07
N VAL A 120 -13.51 1.57 -4.91
CA VAL A 120 -12.47 0.61 -5.28
C VAL A 120 -11.18 0.82 -4.50
N PHE A 121 -10.87 2.07 -4.15
CA PHE A 121 -9.74 2.43 -3.30
C PHE A 121 -10.14 3.58 -2.38
N LYS A 122 -9.68 3.52 -1.13
CA LYS A 122 -9.80 4.62 -0.18
C LYS A 122 -8.41 5.14 0.19
N ILE A 123 -8.31 6.46 0.25
CA ILE A 123 -7.21 7.21 0.84
C ILE A 123 -7.70 7.67 2.21
N VAL A 124 -6.87 7.47 3.22
CA VAL A 124 -7.17 7.84 4.60
C VAL A 124 -6.08 8.80 5.03
N ASP A 125 -6.45 10.06 5.24
CA ASP A 125 -5.55 11.01 5.87
C ASP A 125 -5.79 10.97 7.38
N ILE A 126 -4.72 10.82 8.15
CA ILE A 126 -4.75 10.77 9.62
C ILE A 126 -4.37 12.14 10.14
N HIS A 127 -5.27 12.73 10.93
CA HIS A 127 -5.01 13.98 11.63
C HIS A 127 -4.32 13.65 12.96
N ASP A 128 -3.07 14.08 13.11
CA ASP A 128 -2.43 14.06 14.42
C ASP A 128 -2.98 15.23 15.26
N LYS A 129 -3.18 14.99 16.55
CA LYS A 129 -3.82 15.96 17.47
C LYS A 129 -2.80 16.78 18.24
#